data_AF-A0A3B8X806-F1
#
_entry.id   AF-A0A3B8X806-F1
#
_cell.length_a   1.000
_cell.length_b   1.000
_cell.length_c   1.000
_cell.angle_alpha   90.00
_cell.angle_beta   90.00
_cell.angle_gamma   90.00
#
_symmetry.space_group_name_H-M   'P 1'
#
loop_
_entity.id
_entity.type
_entity.pdbx_description
1 polymer ?
#
loop_
_entity_poly.entity_id
_entity_poly.type
_entity_poly.pdbx_seq_one_letter_code
_entity_poly.pdbx_strand_id
1 'polypeptide(L)'
;MRKYLISAVCLLLAAGIANAAPDGRKTRKQLQQENEQLRSRLEALEAEIATYRAEEAEREVIEEELSGENENKVSAGLEDYTTLNTDTLLGQWYMHRQSRIPGREQYNMDSVRFTTDVPDSVLMNRLARMNSFISLPYNETVKNYMILYSEKMPTKMGEMLGLAQYYMPIFEETFRQYGLPMELKY
;
A
#
# COMPACT_ATOMS: atom_id res chain seq x y z
N MET A 1 4.87 -56.27 57.76
CA MET A 1 5.24 -55.83 56.38
C MET A 1 4.04 -55.70 55.44
N ARG A 2 3.21 -56.73 55.22
CA ARG A 2 2.07 -56.69 54.27
C ARG A 2 0.98 -55.62 54.54
N LYS A 3 0.73 -55.24 55.81
CA LYS A 3 -0.27 -54.22 56.18
C LYS A 3 0.10 -52.80 55.72
N TYR A 4 1.40 -52.47 55.67
CA TYR A 4 1.87 -51.14 55.25
C TYR A 4 1.87 -50.97 53.73
N LEU A 5 2.02 -52.08 52.98
CA LEU A 5 2.03 -52.06 51.52
C LEU A 5 0.62 -51.81 50.94
N ILE A 6 -0.42 -52.35 51.57
CA ILE A 6 -1.82 -52.09 51.19
C ILE A 6 -2.23 -50.65 51.53
N SER A 7 -1.77 -50.10 52.66
CA SER A 7 -1.98 -48.70 53.03
C SER A 7 -1.28 -47.73 52.07
N ALA A 8 -0.05 -48.03 51.65
CA ALA A 8 0.69 -47.21 50.68
C ALA A 8 0.07 -47.25 49.28
N VAL A 9 -0.43 -48.39 48.83
CA VAL A 9 -1.14 -48.52 47.54
C VAL A 9 -2.50 -47.80 47.57
N CYS A 10 -3.24 -47.84 48.69
CA CYS A 10 -4.47 -47.06 48.87
C CYS A 10 -4.19 -45.55 48.87
N LEU A 11 -3.10 -45.09 49.48
CA LEU A 11 -2.69 -43.68 49.47
C LEU A 11 -2.28 -43.19 48.08
N LEU A 12 -1.62 -44.04 47.29
CA LEU A 12 -1.25 -43.71 45.90
C LEU A 12 -2.46 -43.74 44.95
N LEU A 13 -3.41 -44.66 45.13
CA LEU A 13 -4.68 -44.67 44.39
C LEU A 13 -5.56 -43.47 44.77
N ALA A 14 -5.61 -43.09 46.05
CA ALA A 14 -6.34 -41.89 46.49
C ALA A 14 -5.71 -40.60 45.95
N ALA A 15 -4.37 -40.51 45.86
CA ALA A 15 -3.68 -39.38 45.25
C ALA A 15 -3.88 -39.30 43.73
N GLY A 16 -3.97 -40.45 43.04
CA GLY A 16 -4.22 -40.51 41.60
C GLY A 16 -5.64 -40.09 41.18
N ILE A 17 -6.63 -40.30 42.05
CA ILE A 17 -8.04 -39.94 41.78
C ILE A 17 -8.34 -38.47 42.17
N ALA A 18 -7.58 -37.90 43.11
CA ALA A 18 -7.76 -36.50 43.54
C ALA A 18 -7.33 -35.46 42.49
N ASN A 19 -6.57 -35.84 41.46
CA ASN A 19 -6.10 -34.91 40.43
C ASN A 19 -6.98 -34.87 39.16
N ALA A 20 -8.15 -35.49 39.20
CA ALA A 20 -9.18 -35.36 38.17
C ALA A 20 -10.36 -34.55 38.72
N ALA A 21 -10.12 -33.27 39.02
CA ALA A 21 -11.20 -32.32 39.30
C ALA A 21 -11.90 -31.94 37.99
N PRO A 22 -13.22 -32.16 37.84
CA PRO A 22 -13.97 -31.76 36.66
C PRO A 22 -14.41 -30.30 36.77
N ASP A 23 -14.54 -29.66 35.61
CA ASP A 23 -15.33 -28.45 35.36
C ASP A 23 -14.92 -27.13 36.05
N GLY A 24 -14.16 -26.32 35.29
CA GLY A 24 -14.05 -24.88 35.50
C GLY A 24 -15.34 -24.13 35.16
N ARG A 25 -16.46 -24.47 35.81
CA ARG A 25 -17.71 -23.71 35.70
C ARG A 25 -17.54 -22.40 36.46
N LYS A 26 -17.38 -21.31 35.71
CA LYS A 26 -17.43 -19.93 36.24
C LYS A 26 -18.64 -19.80 37.15
N THR A 27 -18.42 -19.29 38.36
CA THR A 27 -19.49 -19.12 39.35
C THR A 27 -20.53 -18.11 38.83
N ARG A 28 -21.80 -18.26 39.23
CA ARG A 28 -22.89 -17.35 38.81
C ARG A 28 -22.54 -15.87 39.02
N LYS A 29 -21.81 -15.55 40.09
CA LYS A 29 -21.32 -14.19 40.37
C LYS A 29 -20.27 -13.71 39.36
N GLN A 30 -19.32 -14.57 39.00
CA GLN A 30 -18.33 -14.25 37.96
C GLN A 30 -19.00 -14.03 36.60
N LEU A 31 -20.01 -14.84 36.26
CA LEU A 31 -20.78 -14.65 35.04
C LEU A 31 -21.59 -13.34 35.06
N GLN A 32 -22.15 -12.96 36.19
CA GLN A 32 -22.86 -11.68 36.33
C GLN A 32 -21.91 -10.49 36.15
N GLN A 33 -20.73 -10.54 36.78
CA GLN A 33 -19.71 -9.52 36.65
C GLN A 33 -19.15 -9.43 35.21
N GLU A 34 -18.94 -10.58 34.55
CA GLU A 34 -18.53 -10.62 33.14
C GLU A 34 -19.63 -10.07 32.22
N ASN A 35 -20.90 -10.36 32.49
CA ASN A 35 -22.02 -9.77 31.73
C ASN A 35 -22.10 -8.25 31.92
N GLU A 36 -21.90 -7.73 33.13
CA GLU A 36 -21.85 -6.29 33.39
C GLU A 36 -20.67 -5.64 32.66
N GLN A 37 -19.50 -6.28 32.68
CA GLN A 37 -18.32 -5.81 31.95
C GLN A 37 -18.50 -5.86 30.43
N LEU A 38 -19.19 -6.88 29.91
CA LEU A 38 -19.52 -6.97 28.49
C LEU A 38 -20.53 -5.90 28.09
N ARG A 39 -21.54 -5.63 28.91
CA ARG A 39 -22.51 -4.55 28.67
C ARG A 39 -21.83 -3.19 28.63
N SER A 40 -20.94 -2.88 29.58
CA SER A 40 -20.24 -1.59 29.57
C SER A 40 -19.29 -1.44 28.37
N ARG A 41 -18.66 -2.55 27.92
CA ARG A 41 -17.87 -2.54 26.68
C ARG A 41 -18.73 -2.33 25.44
N LEU A 42 -19.93 -2.92 25.39
CA LEU A 42 -20.88 -2.70 24.30
C LEU A 42 -21.37 -1.25 24.29
N GLU A 43 -21.76 -0.71 25.44
CA GLU A 43 -22.16 0.70 25.57
C GLU A 43 -21.04 1.66 25.14
N ALA A 44 -19.78 1.37 25.50
CA ALA A 44 -18.63 2.16 25.07
C ALA A 44 -18.38 2.08 23.55
N LEU A 45 -18.48 0.88 22.96
CA LEU A 45 -18.36 0.70 21.51
C LEU A 45 -19.51 1.36 20.75
N GLU A 46 -20.73 1.30 21.28
CA GLU A 46 -21.89 1.98 20.70
C GLU A 46 -21.71 3.50 20.71
N ALA A 47 -21.16 4.06 21.80
CA ALA A 47 -20.83 5.48 21.87
C ALA A 47 -19.74 5.86 20.87
N GLU A 48 -18.71 5.03 20.69
CA GLU A 48 -17.65 5.26 19.71
C GLU A 48 -18.19 5.20 18.26
N ILE A 49 -19.08 4.25 17.97
CA ILE A 49 -19.77 4.19 16.66
C ILE A 49 -20.64 5.43 16.45
N ALA A 50 -21.30 5.94 17.50
CA ALA A 50 -22.09 7.15 17.43
C ALA A 50 -21.22 8.39 17.12
N THR A 51 -20.01 8.48 17.70
CA THR A 51 -19.08 9.57 17.38
C THR A 51 -18.57 9.49 15.95
N TYR A 52 -18.20 8.30 15.45
CA TYR A 52 -17.79 8.17 14.04
C TYR A 52 -18.91 8.52 13.06
N ARG A 53 -20.16 8.13 13.37
CA ARG A 53 -21.33 8.50 12.55
C ARG A 53 -21.60 10.01 12.55
N ALA A 54 -21.35 10.69 13.67
CA ALA A 54 -21.48 12.15 13.74
C ALA A 54 -20.38 12.85 12.91
N GLU A 55 -19.13 12.38 13.00
CA GLU A 55 -18.02 12.87 12.17
C GLU A 55 -18.26 12.61 10.67
N GLU A 56 -18.89 11.49 10.32
CA GLU A 56 -19.26 11.15 8.95
C GLU A 56 -20.37 12.09 8.43
N ALA A 57 -21.40 12.37 9.23
CA ALA A 57 -22.44 13.34 8.89
C ALA A 57 -21.89 14.77 8.71
N GLU A 58 -20.92 15.18 9.53
CA GLU A 58 -20.24 16.49 9.36
C GLU A 58 -19.47 16.55 8.03
N ARG A 59 -18.81 15.45 7.63
CA ARG A 59 -18.11 15.36 6.35
C ARG A 59 -19.07 15.41 5.17
N GLU A 60 -20.20 14.72 5.26
CA GLU A 60 -21.27 14.75 4.23
C GLU A 60 -21.81 16.17 4.03
N VAL A 61 -22.05 16.92 5.11
CA VAL A 61 -22.52 18.32 5.02
C VAL A 61 -21.46 19.23 4.36
N ILE A 62 -20.18 19.05 4.69
CA ILE A 62 -19.08 19.80 4.06
C ILE A 62 -18.95 19.45 2.57
N GLU A 63 -19.12 18.18 2.22
CA GLU A 63 -19.11 17.72 0.83
C GLU A 63 -20.31 18.25 0.05
N GLU A 64 -21.50 18.32 0.66
CA GLU A 64 -22.70 18.90 0.08
C GLU A 64 -22.53 20.40 -0.21
N GLU A 65 -21.98 21.18 0.73
CA GLU A 65 -21.63 22.60 0.52
C GLU A 65 -20.60 22.82 -0.60
N LEU A 66 -19.63 21.92 -0.75
CA LEU A 66 -18.62 21.98 -1.82
C LEU A 66 -19.18 21.51 -3.18
N SER A 67 -20.27 20.73 -3.18
CA SER A 67 -20.89 20.18 -4.40
C SER A 67 -21.90 21.12 -5.07
N GLY A 68 -22.48 22.06 -4.31
CA GLY A 68 -23.48 23.03 -4.79
C GLY A 68 -23.02 23.95 -5.93
N GLU A 69 -21.71 24.07 -6.18
CA GLU A 69 -21.18 24.82 -7.33
C GLU A 69 -21.18 24.02 -8.65
N ASN A 70 -21.42 22.71 -8.62
CA ASN A 70 -21.22 21.82 -9.77
C ASN A 70 -22.47 21.01 -10.19
N GLU A 71 -23.65 21.40 -9.70
CA GLU A 71 -24.92 20.66 -9.81
C GLU A 71 -25.41 20.44 -11.25
N ASN A 72 -24.89 21.15 -12.26
CA ASN A 72 -25.38 21.02 -13.63
C ASN A 72 -24.87 19.80 -14.41
N LYS A 73 -24.10 18.87 -13.82
CA LYS A 73 -23.51 17.77 -14.62
C LYS A 73 -23.55 16.34 -14.07
N VAL A 74 -24.09 16.08 -12.87
CA VAL A 74 -23.94 14.72 -12.27
C VAL A 74 -25.26 14.07 -11.82
N SER A 75 -26.42 14.62 -12.17
CA SER A 75 -27.74 14.04 -11.81
C SER A 75 -28.18 12.83 -12.66
N ALA A 76 -27.25 11.98 -13.09
CA ALA A 76 -27.58 10.77 -13.84
C ALA A 76 -26.82 9.56 -13.29
N GLY A 77 -27.36 8.97 -12.22
CA GLY A 77 -26.95 7.63 -11.76
C GLY A 77 -26.55 7.56 -10.29
N LEU A 78 -27.46 7.92 -9.37
CA LEU A 78 -27.33 7.51 -7.97
C LEU A 78 -27.99 6.14 -7.81
N GLU A 79 -27.27 5.10 -8.23
CA GLU A 79 -27.59 3.73 -7.82
C GLU A 79 -27.08 3.55 -6.38
N ASP A 80 -27.94 3.03 -5.49
CA ASP A 80 -27.65 2.84 -4.07
C ASP A 80 -26.25 2.23 -3.86
N TYR A 81 -25.47 2.79 -2.93
CA TYR A 81 -24.09 2.37 -2.63
C TYR A 81 -24.08 1.01 -1.90
N THR A 82 -24.45 -0.05 -2.60
CA THR A 82 -24.39 -1.42 -2.11
C THR A 82 -22.97 -1.97 -2.26
N THR A 83 -22.56 -2.89 -1.38
CA THR A 83 -21.23 -3.52 -1.41
C THR A 83 -20.90 -4.23 -2.73
N LEU A 84 -21.93 -4.66 -3.48
CA LEU A 84 -21.78 -5.26 -4.81
C LEU A 84 -21.49 -4.20 -5.88
N ASN A 85 -22.16 -3.05 -5.79
CA ASN A 85 -21.96 -1.94 -6.70
C ASN A 85 -20.57 -1.34 -6.51
N THR A 86 -20.08 -1.26 -5.27
CA THR A 86 -18.72 -0.76 -4.98
C THR A 86 -17.64 -1.68 -5.54
N ASP A 87 -17.77 -3.00 -5.39
CA ASP A 87 -16.83 -3.97 -5.97
C ASP A 87 -16.82 -3.90 -7.50
N THR A 88 -18.00 -3.76 -8.11
CA THR A 88 -18.16 -3.61 -9.57
C THR A 88 -17.52 -2.31 -10.08
N LEU A 89 -17.79 -1.18 -9.42
CA LEU A 89 -17.21 0.12 -9.76
C LEU A 89 -15.69 0.14 -9.54
N LEU A 90 -15.22 -0.50 -8.48
CA LEU A 90 -13.79 -0.64 -8.19
C LEU A 90 -13.11 -1.47 -9.29
N GLY A 91 -13.71 -2.59 -9.70
CA GLY A 91 -13.24 -3.40 -10.83
C GLY A 91 -13.19 -2.60 -12.13
N GLN A 92 -14.25 -1.86 -12.45
CA GLN A 92 -14.32 -0.99 -13.63
C GLN A 92 -13.24 0.10 -13.59
N TRP A 93 -13.00 0.70 -12.42
CA TRP A 93 -11.97 1.70 -12.24
C TRP A 93 -10.55 1.12 -12.41
N TYR A 94 -10.27 -0.07 -11.87
CA TYR A 94 -8.99 -0.73 -12.10
C TYR A 94 -8.76 -1.02 -13.58
N MET A 95 -9.77 -1.51 -14.30
CA MET A 95 -9.70 -1.75 -15.75
C MET A 95 -9.48 -0.45 -16.53
N HIS A 96 -10.19 0.62 -16.17
CA HIS A 96 -10.06 1.92 -16.80
C HIS A 96 -8.67 2.52 -16.56
N ARG A 97 -8.17 2.44 -15.33
CA ARG A 97 -6.80 2.84 -14.97
C ARG A 97 -5.76 2.06 -15.74
N GLN A 98 -5.90 0.74 -15.82
CA GLN A 98 -4.99 -0.13 -16.58
C GLN A 98 -4.95 0.27 -18.06
N SER A 99 -6.12 0.60 -18.63
CA SER A 99 -6.26 1.04 -20.02
C SER A 99 -5.71 2.45 -20.26
N ARG A 100 -5.78 3.33 -19.25
CA ARG A 100 -5.22 4.69 -19.29
C ARG A 100 -3.72 4.74 -19.07
N ILE A 101 -3.11 3.70 -18.51
CA ILE A 101 -1.65 3.55 -18.52
C ILE A 101 -1.31 3.18 -19.97
N PRO A 102 -0.81 4.12 -20.81
CA PRO A 102 -0.39 3.76 -22.15
C PRO A 102 0.58 2.60 -22.02
N GLY A 103 0.35 1.56 -22.84
CA GLY A 103 1.02 0.27 -22.71
C GLY A 103 2.51 0.45 -22.45
N ARG A 104 3.07 -0.41 -21.59
CA ARG A 104 4.52 -0.55 -21.50
C ARG A 104 4.99 -1.05 -22.86
N GLU A 105 5.23 -0.13 -23.78
CA GLU A 105 5.91 -0.44 -25.03
C GLU A 105 7.30 -0.92 -24.65
N GLN A 106 7.44 -2.24 -24.58
CA GLN A 106 8.71 -2.89 -24.34
C GLN A 106 9.49 -2.83 -25.64
N TYR A 107 10.32 -1.81 -25.75
CA TYR A 107 11.28 -1.70 -26.84
C TYR A 107 12.48 -2.60 -26.52
N ASN A 108 12.70 -3.61 -27.36
CA ASN A 108 13.98 -4.30 -27.38
C ASN A 108 14.99 -3.38 -28.10
N MET A 109 15.84 -2.71 -27.33
CA MET A 109 16.78 -1.71 -27.87
C MET A 109 17.86 -2.30 -28.77
N ASP A 110 18.09 -3.62 -28.72
CA ASP A 110 19.04 -4.30 -29.61
C ASP A 110 18.47 -4.51 -31.02
N SER A 111 17.13 -4.56 -31.14
CA SER A 111 16.43 -4.80 -32.41
C SER A 111 15.86 -3.51 -33.01
N VAL A 112 15.50 -2.54 -32.17
CA VAL A 112 14.83 -1.30 -32.59
C VAL A 112 15.88 -0.30 -33.06
N ARG A 113 15.57 0.45 -34.12
CA ARG A 113 16.38 1.59 -34.58
C ARG A 113 15.48 2.81 -34.67
N PHE A 114 15.64 3.74 -33.73
CA PHE A 114 14.89 4.99 -33.77
C PHE A 114 15.60 6.00 -34.69
N THR A 115 14.79 6.78 -35.40
CA THR A 115 15.22 7.93 -36.19
C THR A 115 14.87 9.21 -35.45
N THR A 116 15.75 10.20 -35.50
CA THR A 116 15.57 11.53 -34.91
C THR A 116 15.98 12.57 -35.95
N ASP A 117 15.43 13.77 -35.83
CA ASP A 117 15.79 14.92 -36.67
C ASP A 117 17.19 15.48 -36.31
N VAL A 118 17.73 15.10 -35.14
CA VAL A 118 19.02 15.60 -34.65
C VAL A 118 20.18 14.73 -35.17
N PRO A 119 21.21 15.32 -35.80
CA PRO A 119 22.35 14.54 -36.29
C PRO A 119 23.20 13.97 -35.14
N ASP A 120 23.79 12.80 -35.36
CA ASP A 120 24.56 12.04 -34.36
C ASP A 120 25.75 12.82 -33.81
N SER A 121 26.38 13.68 -34.63
CA SER A 121 27.47 14.56 -34.21
C SER A 121 27.06 15.52 -33.09
N VAL A 122 25.83 16.01 -33.12
CA VAL A 122 25.27 16.90 -32.10
C VAL A 122 24.96 16.12 -30.83
N LEU A 123 24.38 14.92 -30.94
CA LEU A 123 24.11 14.06 -29.78
C LEU A 123 25.41 13.65 -29.08
N MET A 124 26.43 13.28 -29.85
CA MET A 124 27.74 12.92 -29.32
C MET A 124 28.42 14.11 -28.62
N ASN A 125 28.32 15.32 -29.19
CA ASN A 125 28.85 16.53 -28.55
C ASN A 125 28.10 16.85 -27.25
N ARG A 126 26.77 16.74 -27.24
CA ARG A 126 25.96 16.94 -26.03
C ARG A 126 26.33 15.93 -24.94
N LEU A 127 26.48 14.65 -25.30
CA LEU A 127 26.88 13.58 -24.40
C LEU A 127 28.24 13.86 -23.76
N ALA A 128 29.22 14.27 -24.58
CA ALA A 128 30.58 14.59 -24.12
C ALA A 128 30.65 15.84 -23.23
N ARG A 129 29.66 16.74 -23.31
CA ARG A 129 29.56 17.96 -22.48
C ARG A 129 28.86 17.73 -21.14
N MET A 130 28.26 16.57 -20.91
CA MET A 130 27.58 16.30 -19.64
C MET A 130 28.61 16.13 -18.52
N ASN A 131 28.31 16.72 -17.37
CA ASN A 131 29.14 16.59 -16.17
C ASN A 131 28.83 15.27 -15.47
N SER A 132 29.31 14.16 -16.04
CA SER A 132 29.16 12.84 -15.45
C SER A 132 30.47 12.38 -14.82
N PHE A 133 30.37 11.74 -13.66
CA PHE A 133 31.50 11.06 -13.02
C PHE A 133 31.99 9.84 -13.81
N ILE A 134 31.11 9.24 -14.62
CA ILE A 134 31.39 8.03 -15.41
C ILE A 134 31.57 8.37 -16.89
N SER A 135 32.40 7.58 -17.59
CA SER A 135 32.56 7.71 -19.03
C SER A 135 31.30 7.24 -19.75
N LEU A 136 30.75 8.08 -20.62
CA LEU A 136 29.53 7.79 -21.39
C LEU A 136 29.87 7.55 -22.87
N PRO A 137 30.08 6.29 -23.31
CA PRO A 137 30.34 6.00 -24.72
C PRO A 137 29.07 6.16 -25.56
N TYR A 138 29.21 6.73 -26.75
CA TYR A 138 28.12 6.80 -27.71
C TYR A 138 28.03 5.47 -28.49
N ASN A 139 26.87 4.82 -28.43
CA ASN A 139 26.56 3.62 -29.22
C ASN A 139 25.08 3.68 -29.69
N GLU A 140 24.67 2.76 -30.56
CA GLU A 140 23.31 2.74 -31.11
C GLU A 140 22.23 2.53 -30.04
N THR A 141 22.50 1.68 -29.05
CA THR A 141 21.59 1.42 -27.93
C THR A 141 21.37 2.69 -27.09
N VAL A 142 22.43 3.44 -26.80
CA VAL A 142 22.43 4.72 -26.07
C VAL A 142 21.67 5.76 -26.88
N LYS A 143 21.88 5.82 -28.20
CA LYS A 143 21.10 6.68 -29.09
C LYS A 143 19.60 6.34 -29.02
N ASN A 144 19.25 5.06 -29.04
CA ASN A 144 17.85 4.63 -28.93
C ASN A 144 17.23 5.07 -27.59
N TYR A 145 17.96 4.92 -26.48
CA TYR A 145 17.48 5.40 -25.18
C TYR A 145 17.36 6.92 -25.11
N MET A 146 18.28 7.67 -25.70
CA MET A 146 18.17 9.13 -25.80
C MET A 146 16.86 9.52 -26.50
N ILE A 147 16.59 8.92 -27.66
CA ILE A 147 15.39 9.21 -28.47
C ILE A 147 14.11 8.75 -27.76
N LEU A 148 14.15 7.60 -27.07
CA LEU A 148 13.01 7.09 -26.32
C LEU A 148 12.51 8.14 -25.31
N TYR A 149 13.41 8.67 -24.49
CA TYR A 149 13.04 9.59 -23.42
C TYR A 149 12.90 11.05 -23.88
N SER A 150 13.49 11.43 -25.03
CA SER A 150 13.34 12.80 -25.56
C SER A 150 12.11 12.97 -26.45
N GLU A 151 11.79 11.99 -27.31
CA GLU A 151 10.78 12.13 -28.37
C GLU A 151 9.60 11.17 -28.21
N LYS A 152 9.84 9.92 -27.84
CA LYS A 152 8.78 8.89 -27.79
C LYS A 152 7.98 8.92 -26.49
N MET A 153 8.61 9.28 -25.38
CA MET A 153 8.00 9.27 -24.04
C MET A 153 8.16 10.59 -23.27
N PRO A 154 7.84 11.76 -23.86
CA PRO A 154 8.06 13.05 -23.20
C PRO A 154 7.25 13.20 -21.90
N THR A 155 6.02 12.69 -21.86
CA THR A 155 5.17 12.74 -20.67
C THR A 155 5.79 11.96 -19.50
N LYS A 156 6.35 10.77 -19.76
CA LYS A 156 6.98 9.94 -18.72
C LYS A 156 8.24 10.58 -18.20
N MET A 157 9.03 11.23 -19.06
CA MET A 157 10.21 11.98 -18.62
C MET A 157 9.82 13.16 -17.72
N GLY A 158 8.75 13.88 -18.06
CA GLY A 158 8.19 14.94 -17.22
C GLY A 158 7.73 14.44 -15.85
N GLU A 159 6.99 13.32 -15.81
CA GLU A 159 6.59 12.66 -14.57
C GLU A 159 7.80 12.22 -13.74
N MET A 160 8.81 11.61 -14.36
CA MET A 160 10.04 11.17 -13.70
C MET A 160 10.78 12.36 -13.07
N LEU A 161 10.90 13.48 -13.80
CA LEU A 161 11.56 14.69 -13.29
C LEU A 161 10.77 15.35 -12.16
N GLY A 162 9.43 15.31 -12.22
CA GLY A 162 8.56 15.77 -11.12
C GLY A 162 8.74 14.95 -9.85
N LEU A 163 8.74 13.61 -9.98
CA LEU A 163 8.93 12.70 -8.85
C LEU A 163 10.37 12.71 -8.32
N ALA A 164 11.37 12.99 -9.17
CA ALA A 164 12.77 13.05 -8.75
C ALA A 164 12.99 14.06 -7.63
N GLN A 165 12.29 15.19 -7.62
CA GLN A 165 12.39 16.19 -6.56
C GLN A 165 11.99 15.64 -5.19
N TYR A 166 11.01 14.73 -5.15
CA TYR A 166 10.54 14.10 -3.93
C TYR A 166 11.41 12.91 -3.49
N TYR A 167 11.83 12.07 -4.44
CA TYR A 167 12.55 10.83 -4.11
C TYR A 167 14.07 11.02 -3.94
N MET A 168 14.69 12.04 -4.54
CA MET A 168 16.14 12.22 -4.44
C MET A 168 16.65 12.36 -3.00
N PRO A 169 16.03 13.14 -2.09
CA PRO A 169 16.47 13.19 -0.69
C PRO A 169 16.51 11.82 -0.02
N ILE A 170 15.56 10.94 -0.35
CA ILE A 170 15.51 9.56 0.17
C ILE A 170 16.68 8.75 -0.41
N PHE A 171 16.96 8.88 -1.71
CA PHE A 171 18.11 8.21 -2.33
C PHE A 171 19.46 8.75 -1.85
N GLU A 172 19.56 10.03 -1.51
CA GLU A 172 20.79 10.61 -0.95
C GLU A 172 21.15 9.99 0.39
N GLU A 173 20.16 9.68 1.22
CA GLU A 173 20.37 8.96 2.48
C GLU A 173 20.88 7.54 2.22
N THR A 174 20.27 6.81 1.28
CA THR A 174 20.71 5.46 0.95
C THR A 174 22.10 5.45 0.31
N PHE A 175 22.40 6.38 -0.60
CA PHE A 175 23.73 6.52 -1.19
C PHE A 175 24.80 6.71 -0.13
N ARG A 176 24.54 7.56 0.87
CA ARG A 176 25.46 7.75 1.99
C ARG A 176 25.62 6.49 2.83
N GLN A 177 24.54 5.77 3.13
CA GLN A 177 24.59 4.52 3.89
C GLN A 177 25.43 3.44 3.20
N TYR A 178 25.32 3.34 1.87
CA TYR A 178 26.08 2.37 1.06
C TYR A 178 27.44 2.89 0.57
N GLY A 179 27.83 4.13 0.91
CA GLY A 179 29.09 4.73 0.47
C GLY A 179 29.16 4.98 -1.06
N LEU A 180 28.02 5.21 -1.70
CA LEU A 180 27.93 5.51 -3.12
C LEU A 180 28.21 7.00 -3.39
N PRO A 181 28.77 7.35 -4.56
CA PRO A 181 29.03 8.73 -4.96
C PRO A 181 27.72 9.52 -5.09
N MET A 182 27.69 10.72 -4.51
CA MET A 182 26.53 11.62 -4.54
C MET A 182 26.30 12.21 -5.93
N GLU A 183 27.33 12.17 -6.78
CA GLU A 183 27.34 12.61 -8.16
C GLU A 183 26.34 11.84 -9.03
N LEU A 184 25.91 10.63 -8.63
CA LEU A 184 24.88 9.85 -9.33
C LEU A 184 23.50 10.52 -9.38
N LYS A 185 23.32 11.60 -8.62
CA LYS A 185 22.15 12.48 -8.70
C LYS A 185 22.06 13.24 -10.02
N TYR A 186 23.20 13.50 -10.66
CA TYR A 186 23.34 14.38 -11.83
C TYR A 186 23.64 13.59 -13.10
#